data_AF-A0A4R4W171-F1
#
_entry.id   AF-A0A4R4W171-F1
#
_cell.length_a   1.000
_cell.length_b   1.000
_cell.length_c   1.000
_cell.angle_alpha   90.00
_cell.angle_beta   90.00
_cell.angle_gamma   90.00
#
_symmetry.space_group_name_H-M   'P 1'
#
loop_
_entity.id
_entity.type
_entity.pdbx_description
1 polymer ?
#
loop_
_entity_poly.entity_id
_entity_poly.type
_entity_poly.pdbx_seq_one_letter_code
_entity_poly.pdbx_strand_id
1 'polypeptide(L)'
;MRIVMAGIVWTGLYVASKVVYALEGKLGFTGGPRVSPDSYLAYGPGEVALAQWGNVASGVVIMAILLAGRIRFTRRLPYLMVLWAHGLFTAVAAVGAVGMTGGALVTDRGGAVFGAYCAVWAVLLFLATRDVRRGYHARRPLGGHRAKSGGRVPARCQKIGDVQER
;
A
#
# COMPACT_ATOMS: atom_id res chain seq x y z
N MET A 1 -7.97 8.96 -6.60
CA MET A 1 -6.88 9.39 -7.52
C MET A 1 -5.92 10.33 -6.81
N ARG A 2 -6.42 11.42 -6.21
CA ARG A 2 -5.59 12.38 -5.46
C ARG A 2 -4.75 11.74 -4.34
N ILE A 3 -5.32 10.82 -3.56
CA ILE A 3 -4.61 10.14 -2.45
C ILE A 3 -3.43 9.30 -2.92
N VAL A 4 -3.60 8.50 -3.98
CA VAL A 4 -2.51 7.66 -4.53
C VAL A 4 -1.38 8.52 -5.08
N MET A 5 -1.71 9.59 -5.84
CA MET A 5 -0.70 10.51 -6.34
C MET A 5 0.03 11.25 -5.20
N ALA A 6 -0.71 11.70 -4.18
CA ALA A 6 -0.11 12.28 -2.98
C ALA A 6 0.82 11.29 -2.28
N GLY A 7 0.41 10.02 -2.14
CA GLY A 7 1.25 8.95 -1.59
C GLY A 7 2.52 8.72 -2.41
N ILE A 8 2.43 8.73 -3.74
CA ILE A 8 3.59 8.58 -4.64
C ILE A 8 4.53 9.77 -4.49
N VAL A 9 4.03 11.00 -4.56
CA VAL A 9 4.84 12.21 -4.40
C VAL A 9 5.50 12.24 -3.03
N TRP A 10 4.76 11.93 -1.97
CA TRP A 10 5.27 11.84 -0.61
C TRP A 10 6.39 10.81 -0.49
N THR A 11 6.17 9.60 -1.02
CA THR A 11 7.21 8.55 -1.08
C THR A 11 8.42 8.99 -1.91
N GLY A 12 8.20 9.84 -2.92
CA GLY A 12 9.25 10.41 -3.78
C GLY A 12 10.22 11.28 -3.01
N LEU A 13 9.75 12.03 -2.01
CA LEU A 13 10.62 12.81 -1.14
C LEU A 13 11.57 11.92 -0.34
N TYR A 14 11.08 10.79 0.17
CA TYR A 14 11.92 9.79 0.84
C TYR A 14 12.93 9.16 -0.12
N VAL A 15 12.51 8.77 -1.32
CA VAL A 15 13.40 8.21 -2.34
C VAL A 15 14.50 9.21 -2.69
N ALA A 16 14.16 10.46 -2.96
CA ALA A 16 15.13 11.51 -3.27
C ALA A 16 16.14 11.71 -2.12
N SER A 17 15.65 11.77 -0.88
CA SER A 17 16.52 11.82 0.30
C SER A 17 17.48 10.63 0.34
N LYS A 18 16.99 9.40 0.12
CA LYS A 18 17.83 8.20 0.12
C LYS A 18 18.84 8.13 -1.01
N VAL A 19 18.51 8.65 -2.19
CA VAL A 19 19.47 8.78 -3.30
C VAL A 19 20.63 9.69 -2.91
N VAL A 20 20.34 10.86 -2.33
CA VAL A 20 21.41 11.79 -1.87
C VAL A 20 22.34 11.09 -0.86
N TYR A 21 21.77 10.42 0.15
CA TYR A 21 22.57 9.71 1.15
C TYR A 21 23.36 8.52 0.57
N ALA A 22 22.82 7.85 -0.45
CA ALA A 22 23.51 6.77 -1.15
C ALA A 22 24.74 7.29 -1.92
N LEU A 23 24.57 8.40 -2.64
CA LEU A 23 25.64 9.06 -3.39
C LEU A 23 26.73 9.62 -2.46
N GLU A 24 26.34 10.12 -1.28
CA GLU A 24 27.27 10.62 -0.27
C GLU A 24 27.90 9.51 0.58
N GLY A 25 27.47 8.25 0.45
CA GLY A 25 27.95 7.15 1.29
C GLY A 25 27.63 7.34 2.77
N LYS A 26 26.55 8.05 3.10
CA LYS A 26 26.18 8.39 4.48
C LYS A 26 24.99 7.56 4.97
N LEU A 27 25.02 7.26 6.27
CA LEU A 27 23.86 6.74 6.99
C LEU A 27 22.89 7.88 7.34
N GLY A 28 21.61 7.54 7.45
CA GLY A 28 20.55 8.46 7.85
C GLY A 28 19.59 8.81 6.71
N PHE A 29 18.89 9.92 6.92
CA PHE A 29 17.92 10.52 5.99
C PHE A 29 17.54 11.91 6.50
N THR A 30 17.00 12.75 5.62
CA THR A 30 16.63 14.13 5.93
C THR A 30 15.56 14.18 7.05
N GLY A 31 15.80 15.00 8.08
CA GLY A 31 14.90 15.15 9.23
C GLY A 31 14.89 13.95 10.20
N GLY A 32 15.78 12.97 10.00
CA GLY A 32 15.95 11.82 10.86
C GLY A 32 16.76 12.07 12.13
N PRO A 33 16.87 11.05 13.00
CA PRO A 33 17.72 11.13 14.17
C PRO A 33 19.19 11.25 13.77
N ARG A 34 19.99 11.84 14.66
CA ARG A 34 21.45 11.91 14.51
C ARG A 34 22.03 10.50 14.45
N VAL A 35 22.95 10.28 13.52
CA VAL A 35 23.64 8.99 13.37
C VAL A 35 25.00 9.09 14.06
N SER A 36 25.26 8.18 15.01
CA SER A 36 26.57 8.09 15.66
C SER A 36 27.63 7.58 14.68
N PRO A 37 28.89 8.04 14.76
CA PRO A 37 30.01 7.42 14.05
C PRO A 37 30.09 5.90 14.26
N ASP A 38 29.75 5.41 15.46
CA ASP A 38 29.80 3.97 15.78
C ASP A 38 28.83 3.14 14.92
N SER A 39 27.78 3.76 14.38
CA SER A 39 26.83 3.08 13.49
C SER A 39 27.46 2.65 12.17
N TYR A 40 28.59 3.25 11.79
CA TYR A 40 29.33 2.88 10.58
C TYR A 40 30.23 1.66 10.77
N LEU A 41 30.55 1.29 12.02
CA LEU A 41 31.39 0.11 12.32
C LEU A 41 30.74 -1.21 11.88
N ALA A 42 29.41 -1.21 11.72
CA ALA A 42 28.64 -2.35 11.23
C ALA A 42 28.74 -2.54 9.69
N TYR A 43 29.42 -1.64 8.96
CA TYR A 43 29.45 -1.63 7.51
C TYR A 43 30.89 -1.70 6.98
N GLY A 44 31.11 -2.60 6.03
CA GLY A 44 32.32 -2.66 5.23
C GLY A 44 32.39 -1.57 4.14
N PRO A 45 33.49 -1.52 3.36
CA PRO A 45 33.67 -0.56 2.28
C PRO A 45 32.51 -0.61 1.28
N GLY A 46 31.84 0.54 1.05
CA GLY A 46 30.73 0.66 0.10
C GLY A 46 29.38 0.12 0.57
N GLU A 47 29.32 -0.61 1.70
CA GLU A 47 28.07 -1.23 2.17
C GLU A 47 27.04 -0.20 2.67
N VAL A 48 27.48 0.96 3.14
CA VAL A 48 26.58 2.06 3.51
C VAL A 48 25.79 2.54 2.28
N ALA A 49 26.49 2.78 1.17
CA ALA A 49 25.84 3.21 -0.07
C ALA A 49 24.87 2.13 -0.57
N LEU A 50 25.28 0.85 -0.55
CA LEU A 50 24.42 -0.27 -0.90
C LEU A 50 23.15 -0.33 -0.04
N ALA A 51 23.28 -0.15 1.28
CA ALA A 51 22.14 -0.10 2.19
C ALA A 51 21.18 1.05 1.87
N GLN A 52 21.71 2.23 1.49
CA GLN A 52 20.84 3.33 1.04
C GLN A 52 20.17 3.04 -0.31
N TRP A 53 20.84 2.39 -1.25
CA TRP A 53 20.19 1.92 -2.49
C TRP A 53 19.10 0.89 -2.23
N GLY A 54 19.26 0.02 -1.24
CA GLY A 54 18.19 -0.87 -0.78
C GLY A 54 16.96 -0.10 -0.27
N ASN A 55 17.19 1.01 0.44
CA ASN A 55 16.11 1.90 0.87
C ASN A 55 15.43 2.62 -0.30
N VAL A 56 16.20 3.05 -1.31
CA VAL A 56 15.67 3.61 -2.57
C VAL A 56 14.76 2.59 -3.26
N ALA A 57 15.24 1.37 -3.46
CA ALA A 57 14.49 0.28 -4.10
C ALA A 57 13.18 -0.01 -3.34
N SER A 58 13.23 -0.02 -2.01
CA SER A 58 12.04 -0.19 -1.15
C SER A 58 11.01 0.93 -1.39
N GLY A 59 11.45 2.18 -1.50
CA GLY A 59 10.57 3.30 -1.82
C GLY A 59 9.91 3.18 -3.20
N VAL A 60 10.67 2.75 -4.22
CA VAL A 60 10.15 2.49 -5.57
C VAL A 60 9.12 1.36 -5.56
N VAL A 61 9.37 0.28 -4.81
CA VAL A 61 8.40 -0.82 -4.65
C VAL A 61 7.10 -0.32 -4.02
N ILE A 62 7.17 0.55 -3.01
CA ILE A 62 5.97 1.13 -2.39
C ILE A 62 5.18 1.97 -3.39
N MET A 63 5.85 2.77 -4.23
CA MET A 63 5.18 3.51 -5.31
C MET A 63 4.49 2.57 -6.32
N ALA A 64 5.16 1.48 -6.70
CA ALA A 64 4.59 0.48 -7.60
C ALA A 64 3.35 -0.19 -6.99
N ILE A 65 3.36 -0.49 -5.69
CA ILE A 65 2.20 -1.03 -4.96
C ILE A 65 1.06 -0.02 -4.95
N LEU A 66 1.33 1.26 -4.65
CA LEU A 66 0.34 2.34 -4.71
C LEU A 66 -0.31 2.44 -6.10
N LEU A 67 0.49 2.33 -7.16
CA LEU A 67 0.00 2.27 -8.55
C LEU A 67 -0.81 1.01 -8.81
N ALA A 68 -0.37 -0.15 -8.34
CA ALA A 68 -1.07 -1.42 -8.50
C ALA A 68 -2.46 -1.39 -7.84
N GLY A 69 -2.64 -0.63 -6.76
CA GLY A 69 -3.96 -0.38 -6.15
C GLY A 69 -4.98 0.29 -7.09
N ARG A 70 -4.54 0.83 -8.23
CA ARG A 70 -5.41 1.41 -9.26
C ARG A 70 -5.94 0.39 -10.26
N ILE A 71 -5.32 -0.79 -10.31
CA ILE A 71 -5.67 -1.84 -11.27
C ILE A 71 -7.06 -2.41 -10.91
N ARG A 72 -7.84 -2.74 -11.95
CA ARG A 72 -9.10 -3.46 -11.76
C ARG A 72 -8.79 -4.94 -11.55
N PHE A 73 -8.96 -5.41 -10.31
CA PHE A 73 -8.77 -6.81 -9.99
C PHE A 73 -10.01 -7.63 -10.38
N THR A 74 -9.84 -8.57 -11.30
CA THR A 74 -10.87 -9.55 -11.67
C THR A 74 -10.79 -10.82 -10.82
N ARG A 75 -9.61 -11.11 -10.25
CA ARG A 75 -9.36 -12.27 -9.38
C ARG A 75 -9.13 -11.83 -7.93
N ARG A 76 -9.58 -12.65 -6.98
CA ARG A 76 -9.46 -12.38 -5.53
C ARG A 76 -8.00 -12.38 -5.06
N LEU A 77 -7.16 -13.27 -5.57
CA LEU A 77 -5.77 -13.41 -5.13
C LEU A 77 -4.91 -12.15 -5.36
N PRO A 78 -4.80 -11.59 -6.60
CA PRO A 78 -4.00 -10.38 -6.82
C PRO A 78 -4.54 -9.16 -6.05
N TYR A 79 -5.87 -9.07 -5.88
CA TYR A 79 -6.47 -8.07 -5.01
C TYR A 79 -5.97 -8.20 -3.56
N LEU A 80 -6.02 -9.40 -2.99
CA LEU A 80 -5.57 -9.63 -1.63
C LEU A 80 -4.08 -9.36 -1.47
N MET A 81 -3.24 -9.75 -2.44
CA MET A 81 -1.80 -9.47 -2.39
C MET A 81 -1.52 -7.97 -2.33
N VAL A 82 -2.15 -7.18 -3.21
CA VAL A 82 -1.98 -5.71 -3.21
C VAL A 82 -2.54 -5.09 -1.92
N LEU A 83 -3.66 -5.61 -1.41
CA LEU A 83 -4.26 -5.14 -0.17
C LEU A 83 -3.37 -5.40 1.04
N TRP A 84 -2.81 -6.60 1.14
CA TRP A 84 -1.86 -6.98 2.20
C TRP A 84 -0.58 -6.16 2.11
N ALA A 85 -0.05 -5.95 0.91
CA ALA A 85 1.12 -5.11 0.70
C ALA A 85 0.88 -3.67 1.19
N HIS A 86 -0.25 -3.05 0.83
CA HIS A 86 -0.60 -1.74 1.36
C HIS A 86 -0.73 -1.73 2.89
N GLY A 87 -1.39 -2.75 3.46
CA GLY A 87 -1.57 -2.88 4.90
C GLY A 87 -0.23 -3.02 5.64
N LEU A 88 0.68 -3.83 5.11
CA LEU A 88 2.03 -4.01 5.65
C LEU A 88 2.81 -2.70 5.68
N PHE A 89 2.88 -1.99 4.55
CA PHE A 89 3.62 -0.72 4.49
C PHE A 89 2.94 0.38 5.32
N THR A 90 1.62 0.36 5.45
CA THR A 90 0.90 1.23 6.39
C THR A 90 1.36 0.98 7.82
N ALA A 91 1.44 -0.29 8.24
CA ALA A 91 1.88 -0.67 9.58
C ALA A 91 3.34 -0.28 9.82
N VAL A 92 4.24 -0.55 8.86
CA VAL A 92 5.65 -0.15 8.93
C VAL A 92 5.78 1.37 9.09
N ALA A 93 5.04 2.15 8.29
CA ALA A 93 5.06 3.61 8.39
C ALA A 93 4.51 4.10 9.74
N ALA A 94 3.43 3.49 10.26
CA ALA A 94 2.88 3.83 11.56
C ALA A 94 3.84 3.53 12.72
N VAL A 95 4.50 2.37 12.69
CA VAL A 95 5.54 2.01 13.66
C VAL A 95 6.72 2.98 13.57
N GLY A 96 7.15 3.33 12.36
CA GLY A 96 8.18 4.35 12.14
C GLY A 96 7.78 5.70 12.72
N ALA A 97 6.53 6.13 12.53
CA ALA A 97 6.02 7.38 13.08
C ALA A 97 6.07 7.40 14.62
N VAL A 98 5.58 6.34 15.26
CA VAL A 98 5.58 6.21 16.72
C VAL A 98 7.01 6.12 17.25
N GLY A 99 7.86 5.28 16.66
CA GLY A 99 9.23 5.08 17.14
C GLY A 99 10.13 6.30 16.99
N MET A 100 9.97 7.06 15.89
CA MET A 100 10.77 8.26 15.64
C MET A 100 10.25 9.45 16.44
N THR A 101 8.94 9.67 16.48
CA THR A 101 8.35 10.77 17.27
C THR A 101 8.51 10.51 18.76
N GLY A 102 8.14 9.31 19.21
CA GLY A 102 8.34 8.88 20.59
C GLY A 102 9.82 8.99 20.97
N GLY A 103 10.71 8.41 20.17
CA GLY A 103 12.15 8.51 20.39
C GLY A 103 12.66 9.95 20.48
N ALA A 104 12.15 10.88 19.68
CA ALA A 104 12.53 12.28 19.75
C ALA A 104 11.98 13.02 20.99
N LEU A 105 10.87 12.53 21.57
CA LEU A 105 10.29 13.09 22.79
C LEU A 105 10.99 12.57 24.05
N VAL A 106 11.46 11.31 24.05
CA VAL A 106 12.16 10.71 25.20
C VAL A 106 13.68 10.80 25.11
N THR A 107 14.25 11.21 23.98
CA THR A 107 15.71 11.31 23.80
C THR A 107 16.10 12.52 22.96
N ASP A 108 17.30 13.05 23.20
CA ASP A 108 17.84 14.17 22.42
C ASP A 108 18.36 13.78 21.03
N ARG A 109 18.13 12.55 20.56
CA ARG A 109 18.67 12.07 19.28
C ARG A 109 18.01 12.75 18.07
N GLY A 110 16.88 13.43 18.25
CA GLY A 110 16.08 14.04 17.18
C GLY A 110 15.24 13.02 16.42
N GLY A 111 14.77 13.40 15.22
CA GLY A 111 13.95 12.54 14.36
C GLY A 111 12.44 12.82 14.36
N ALA A 112 11.97 13.81 15.12
CA ALA A 112 10.55 14.18 15.16
C ALA A 112 10.00 14.58 13.79
N VAL A 113 10.80 15.29 12.97
CA VAL A 113 10.40 15.70 11.62
C VAL A 113 10.15 14.47 10.74
N PHE A 114 11.03 13.48 10.78
CA PHE A 114 10.80 12.24 10.05
C PHE A 114 9.67 11.41 10.65
N GLY A 115 9.48 11.44 11.98
CA GLY A 115 8.33 10.83 12.63
C GLY A 115 7.00 11.40 12.12
N ALA A 116 6.90 12.72 11.98
CA ALA A 116 5.76 13.39 11.36
C ALA A 116 5.60 13.01 9.88
N TYR A 117 6.72 12.93 9.14
CA TYR A 117 6.72 12.44 7.76
C TYR A 117 6.13 11.03 7.66
N CYS A 118 6.56 10.11 8.53
CA CYS A 118 6.03 8.75 8.61
C CYS A 118 4.55 8.72 8.99
N ALA A 119 4.09 9.63 9.87
CA ALA A 119 2.68 9.71 10.24
C ALA A 119 1.80 10.08 9.05
N VAL A 120 2.18 11.11 8.29
CA VAL A 120 1.50 11.50 7.04
C VAL A 120 1.54 10.35 6.04
N TRP A 121 2.68 9.68 5.91
CA TRP A 121 2.84 8.56 5.00
C TRP A 121 1.92 7.39 5.35
N ALA A 122 1.81 7.04 6.64
CA ALA A 122 0.90 6.02 7.14
C ALA A 122 -0.56 6.36 6.84
N VAL A 123 -0.96 7.62 7.03
CA VAL A 123 -2.33 8.07 6.69
C VAL A 123 -2.60 7.94 5.20
N LEU A 124 -1.68 8.38 4.34
CA LEU A 124 -1.83 8.27 2.88
C LEU A 124 -1.95 6.80 2.43
N LEU A 125 -1.09 5.91 2.95
CA LEU A 125 -1.12 4.48 2.67
C LEU A 125 -2.41 3.82 3.18
N PHE A 126 -2.88 4.20 4.37
CA PHE A 126 -4.14 3.74 4.93
C PHE A 126 -5.33 4.16 4.06
N LEU A 127 -5.38 5.43 3.66
CA LEU A 127 -6.44 5.93 2.79
C LEU A 127 -6.40 5.26 1.40
N ALA A 128 -5.21 5.03 0.84
CA ALA A 128 -5.05 4.26 -0.39
C ALA A 128 -5.56 2.82 -0.22
N THR A 129 -5.26 2.18 0.91
CA THR A 129 -5.80 0.85 1.27
C THR A 129 -7.33 0.84 1.28
N ARG A 130 -7.96 1.85 1.89
CA ARG A 130 -9.42 1.98 1.93
C ARG A 130 -10.00 2.19 0.54
N ASP A 131 -9.36 3.00 -0.29
CA ASP A 131 -9.77 3.22 -1.69
C ASP A 131 -9.73 1.92 -2.50
N VAL A 132 -8.68 1.09 -2.33
CA VAL A 132 -8.56 -0.23 -2.97
C VAL A 132 -9.72 -1.14 -2.53
N ARG A 133 -10.01 -1.22 -1.22
CA ARG A 133 -11.12 -2.03 -0.70
C ARG A 133 -12.47 -1.57 -1.26
N ARG A 134 -12.74 -0.26 -1.21
CA ARG A 134 -13.98 0.33 -1.73
C ARG A 134 -14.14 0.05 -3.22
N GLY A 135 -13.07 0.23 -4.00
CA GLY A 135 -13.05 0.00 -5.43
C GLY A 135 -13.35 -1.45 -5.82
N TYR A 136 -12.83 -2.42 -5.05
CA TYR A 136 -13.11 -3.83 -5.28
C TYR A 136 -14.56 -4.21 -4.92
N HIS A 137 -15.08 -3.72 -3.79
CA HIS A 137 -16.45 -4.04 -3.36
C HIS A 137 -17.53 -3.40 -4.23
N ALA A 138 -17.37 -2.14 -4.63
CA ALA A 138 -18.34 -1.44 -5.49
C ALA A 138 -18.47 -2.06 -6.89
N ARG A 139 -17.45 -2.81 -7.33
CA ARG A 139 -17.38 -3.41 -8.68
C ARG A 139 -17.71 -4.89 -8.69
N ARG A 140 -17.89 -5.52 -7.52
CA ARG A 140 -18.40 -6.89 -7.44
C ARG A 140 -19.91 -6.78 -7.61
N PRO A 141 -20.51 -7.30 -8.71
CA PRO A 141 -21.95 -7.39 -8.78
C PRO A 141 -22.44 -8.14 -7.55
N LEU A 142 -23.57 -7.73 -6.98
CA LEU A 142 -24.32 -8.49 -5.97
C LEU A 142 -24.86 -9.80 -6.59
N GLY A 143 -23.98 -10.64 -7.11
CA GLY A 143 -24.30 -11.95 -7.66
C GLY A 143 -24.27 -12.97 -6.54
N GLY A 144 -25.41 -13.22 -5.91
CA GLY A 144 -25.55 -14.34 -4.99
C GLY A 144 -26.58 -14.25 -3.88
N HIS A 145 -27.63 -13.42 -3.99
CA HIS A 145 -28.90 -13.84 -3.36
C HIS A 145 -29.45 -15.00 -4.20
N ARG A 146 -28.94 -16.18 -3.84
CA ARG A 146 -29.47 -17.48 -4.24
C ARG A 146 -30.91 -17.51 -3.72
N ALA A 147 -31.86 -17.13 -4.56
CA ALA A 147 -33.24 -17.49 -4.38
C ALA A 147 -33.28 -19.01 -4.26
N LYS A 148 -33.38 -19.52 -3.02
CA LYS A 148 -33.82 -20.89 -2.77
C LYS A 148 -35.30 -20.93 -3.14
N SER A 149 -35.59 -20.94 -4.43
CA SER A 149 -36.85 -21.43 -4.97
C SER A 149 -36.86 -22.94 -4.79
N GLY A 150 -37.20 -23.37 -3.58
CA GLY A 150 -37.67 -24.73 -3.36
C GLY A 150 -39.05 -24.85 -4.00
N GLY A 151 -39.14 -25.58 -5.10
CA GLY A 151 -40.40 -25.82 -5.79
C GLY A 151 -40.20 -26.88 -6.86
N ARG A 152 -40.67 -28.08 -6.56
CA ARG A 152 -40.66 -29.26 -7.43
C ARG A 152 -41.26 -28.95 -8.80
N VAL A 153 -40.63 -29.50 -9.83
CA VAL A 153 -41.25 -29.77 -11.14
C VAL A 153 -42.34 -30.86 -10.93
N PRO A 154 -43.43 -30.79 -11.69
CA PRO A 154 -43.66 -31.93 -12.58
C PRO A 154 -44.04 -31.51 -14.00
N ALA A 155 -43.54 -32.30 -14.95
CA ALA A 155 -43.90 -32.27 -16.36
C ALA A 155 -45.36 -32.70 -16.57
N ARG A 156 -46.09 -32.04 -17.49
CA ARG A 156 -47.02 -32.71 -18.42
C ARG A 156 -47.64 -31.78 -19.49
N CYS A 157 -47.72 -32.36 -20.68
CA CYS A 157 -48.66 -32.13 -21.79
C CYS A 157 -48.58 -30.84 -22.62
N GLN A 158 -47.78 -30.95 -23.67
CA GLN A 158 -48.11 -30.65 -25.08
C GLN A 158 -49.63 -30.56 -25.40
N LYS A 159 -50.06 -29.45 -26.01
CA LYS A 159 -51.18 -29.46 -26.98
C LYS A 159 -50.93 -28.43 -28.08
N ILE A 160 -50.92 -28.97 -29.30
CA ILE A 160 -50.88 -28.32 -30.61
C ILE A 160 -52.33 -27.97 -31.01
N GLY A 161 -52.53 -26.87 -31.75
CA GLY A 161 -53.80 -26.42 -32.36
C GLY A 161 -54.28 -25.10 -31.72
N ASP A 162 -54.67 -24.04 -32.43
CA ASP A 162 -55.20 -23.97 -33.78
C ASP A 162 -54.81 -22.67 -34.50
N VAL A 163 -54.61 -22.82 -35.81
CA VAL A 163 -54.69 -21.78 -36.84
C VAL A 163 -56.15 -21.37 -36.96
N GLN A 164 -56.44 -20.06 -36.99
CA GLN A 164 -57.72 -19.59 -37.50
C GLN A 164 -57.46 -18.45 -38.50
N GLU A 165 -57.69 -18.78 -39.77
CA GLU A 165 -57.90 -17.85 -40.86
C GLU A 165 -59.06 -16.91 -40.54
N ARG A 166 -58.91 -15.63 -40.91
CA ARG A 166 -59.88 -14.86 -41.69
C ARG A 166 -59.18 -13.68 -42.36
#